data_AF-A0A7Y0XWE9-F1
#
_entry.id   AF-A0A7Y0XWE9-F1
#
_cell.length_a   1.000
_cell.length_b   1.000
_cell.length_c   1.000
_cell.angle_alpha   90.00
_cell.angle_beta   90.00
_cell.angle_gamma   90.00
#
_symmetry.space_group_name_H-M   'P 1'
#
loop_
_entity.id
_entity.type
_entity.pdbx_description
1 polymer ?
#
loop_
_entity_poly.entity_id
_entity_poly.type
_entity_poly.pdbx_seq_one_letter_code
_entity_poly.pdbx_strand_id
1 'polypeptide(L)'
;MLKWVSVVLLDSTVAEIYGVEVKRINEAVKNNPEKFPAGYVIELEKTDWDLLKSKFSTSIKGGKVKLPSAFTEKGLYMLATILKSPQATQVTISIVETFSKIRGLSRSIKQLAVTQDKEFCSPEV
;
A
#
# COMPACT_ATOMS: atom_id res chain seq x y z
N MET A 1 21.34 -5.25 -11.08
CA MET A 1 19.93 -4.89 -11.39
C MET A 1 19.10 -5.11 -10.12
N LEU A 2 19.05 -4.10 -9.25
CA LEU A 2 18.34 -4.19 -7.96
C LEU A 2 16.83 -4.17 -8.25
N LYS A 3 16.18 -5.33 -8.21
CA LYS A 3 14.72 -5.43 -8.03
C LYS A 3 14.43 -4.86 -6.64
N TRP A 4 13.96 -3.63 -6.59
CA TRP A 4 13.46 -3.04 -5.35
C TRP A 4 12.35 -3.93 -4.82
N VAL A 5 12.46 -4.32 -3.55
CA VAL A 5 11.40 -5.05 -2.85
C VAL A 5 10.20 -4.13 -2.81
N SER A 6 9.23 -4.39 -3.67
CA SER A 6 7.91 -3.79 -3.55
C SER A 6 7.22 -4.52 -2.41
N VAL A 7 6.88 -3.83 -1.33
CA VAL A 7 6.10 -4.41 -0.25
C VAL A 7 4.72 -4.74 -0.81
N VAL A 8 4.33 -6.01 -0.70
CA VAL A 8 3.03 -6.52 -1.13
C VAL A 8 2.31 -7.07 0.10
N LEU A 9 1.01 -6.77 0.23
CA LEU A 9 0.18 -7.19 1.34
C LEU A 9 -0.85 -8.22 0.89
N LEU A 10 -0.99 -9.33 1.61
CA LEU A 10 -2.03 -10.31 1.34
C LEU A 10 -3.42 -9.76 1.71
N ASP A 11 -4.45 -10.29 1.05
CA ASP A 11 -5.85 -9.98 1.33
C ASP A 11 -6.23 -10.04 2.82
N SER A 12 -5.65 -10.97 3.58
CA SER A 12 -5.81 -11.11 5.03
C SER A 12 -5.22 -9.94 5.82
N THR A 13 -4.03 -9.47 5.45
CA THR A 13 -3.38 -8.34 6.12
C THR A 13 -4.12 -7.04 5.79
N VAL A 14 -4.56 -6.88 4.54
CA VAL A 14 -5.36 -5.73 4.12
C VAL A 14 -6.71 -5.71 4.83
N ALA A 15 -7.36 -6.86 4.97
CA ALA A 15 -8.59 -7.04 5.71
C ALA A 15 -8.44 -6.62 7.20
N GLU A 16 -7.35 -7.03 7.84
CA GLU A 16 -7.02 -6.65 9.21
C GLU A 16 -6.81 -5.13 9.36
N ILE A 17 -6.04 -4.52 8.46
CA ILE A 17 -5.79 -3.06 8.45
C ILE A 17 -7.12 -2.30 8.38
N TYR A 18 -7.98 -2.65 7.43
CA TYR A 18 -9.25 -1.95 7.20
C TYR A 18 -10.40 -2.40 8.14
N GLY A 19 -10.19 -3.42 8.97
CA GLY A 19 -11.22 -3.94 9.86
C GLY A 19 -12.44 -4.48 9.11
N VAL A 20 -12.21 -5.22 8.04
CA VAL A 20 -13.26 -5.85 7.23
C VAL A 20 -12.91 -7.31 6.94
N GLU A 21 -13.87 -8.11 6.51
CA GLU A 21 -13.59 -9.48 6.09
C GLU A 21 -12.80 -9.53 4.78
N VAL A 22 -11.95 -10.55 4.61
CA VAL A 22 -11.23 -10.83 3.35
C VAL A 22 -12.18 -10.91 2.15
N LYS A 23 -13.35 -11.51 2.34
CA LYS A 23 -14.39 -11.56 1.31
C LYS A 23 -14.77 -10.17 0.81
N ARG A 24 -14.88 -9.19 1.72
CA ARG A 24 -15.24 -7.81 1.39
C ARG A 24 -14.16 -7.10 0.58
N ILE A 25 -12.88 -7.37 0.86
CA ILE A 25 -11.76 -6.90 0.04
C ILE A 25 -11.89 -7.40 -1.40
N ASN A 26 -12.09 -8.71 -1.56
CA ASN A 26 -12.17 -9.34 -2.88
C ASN A 26 -13.42 -8.89 -3.66
N GLU A 27 -14.55 -8.69 -2.98
CA GLU A 27 -15.75 -8.08 -3.59
C GLU A 27 -15.52 -6.64 -4.04
N ALA A 28 -14.81 -5.83 -3.24
CA ALA A 28 -14.50 -4.44 -3.59
C ALA A 28 -13.67 -4.37 -4.89
N VAL A 29 -12.69 -5.26 -5.05
CA VAL A 29 -11.91 -5.37 -6.29
C VAL A 29 -12.79 -5.80 -7.45
N LYS A 30 -13.53 -6.91 -7.29
CA LYS A 30 -14.36 -7.49 -8.35
C LYS A 30 -15.42 -6.52 -8.87
N ASN A 31 -16.02 -5.72 -7.99
CA ASN A 31 -17.12 -4.82 -8.32
C ASN A 31 -16.66 -3.46 -8.85
N ASN A 32 -15.37 -3.13 -8.80
CA ASN A 32 -14.84 -1.83 -9.23
C ASN A 32 -13.57 -2.01 -10.10
N PRO A 33 -13.61 -2.82 -11.18
CA PRO A 33 -12.42 -3.14 -11.96
C PRO A 33 -11.71 -1.90 -12.53
N GLU A 34 -12.44 -0.83 -12.85
CA GLU A 34 -11.91 0.44 -13.33
C GLU A 34 -11.00 1.15 -12.32
N LYS A 35 -11.14 0.84 -11.03
CA LYS A 35 -10.29 1.37 -9.96
C LYS A 35 -8.99 0.59 -9.78
N PHE A 36 -8.86 -0.60 -10.37
CA PHE A 36 -7.69 -1.49 -10.18
C PHE A 36 -7.02 -1.80 -11.52
N PRO A 37 -6.28 -0.83 -12.11
CA PRO A 37 -5.50 -1.09 -13.31
C PRO A 37 -4.35 -2.08 -13.03
N ALA A 38 -3.71 -2.55 -14.10
CA ALA A 38 -2.61 -3.51 -14.02
C ALA A 38 -1.53 -3.07 -13.00
N GLY A 39 -1.12 -4.01 -12.13
CA GLY A 39 -0.12 -3.78 -11.08
C GLY A 39 -0.66 -3.29 -9.73
N TYR A 40 -1.97 -3.11 -9.58
CA TYR A 40 -2.58 -2.75 -8.28
C TYR A 40 -2.90 -3.99 -7.42
N VAL A 41 -3.33 -5.05 -8.10
CA VAL A 41 -3.57 -6.37 -7.52
C VAL A 41 -2.63 -7.35 -8.22
N ILE A 42 -2.04 -8.22 -7.44
CA ILE A 42 -1.15 -9.29 -7.87
C ILE A 42 -1.88 -10.59 -7.59
N GLU A 43 -2.14 -11.34 -8.66
CA GLU A 43 -2.60 -12.72 -8.54
C GLU A 43 -1.37 -13.59 -8.26
N LEU A 44 -1.40 -14.31 -7.15
CA LEU A 44 -0.34 -15.25 -6.82
C LEU A 44 -0.54 -16.52 -7.64
N GLU A 45 0.55 -17.10 -8.16
CA GLU A 45 0.51 -18.46 -8.68
C GLU A 45 0.56 -19.48 -7.54
N LYS A 46 0.09 -20.71 -7.81
CA LYS A 46 0.04 -21.77 -6.79
C LYS A 46 1.44 -22.12 -6.28
N THR A 47 2.41 -22.13 -7.17
CA THR A 47 3.84 -22.33 -6.91
C THR A 47 4.40 -21.27 -5.97
N ASP A 48 4.13 -19.99 -6.24
CA ASP A 48 4.54 -18.87 -5.39
C ASP A 48 3.89 -18.95 -4.00
N TRP A 49 2.62 -19.33 -3.96
CA TRP A 49 1.88 -19.49 -2.71
C TRP A 49 2.38 -20.67 -1.86
N ASP A 50 2.75 -21.78 -2.49
CA ASP A 50 3.32 -22.95 -1.82
C ASP A 50 4.70 -22.62 -1.22
N LEU A 51 5.53 -21.84 -1.93
CA LEU A 51 6.80 -21.31 -1.41
C LEU A 51 6.59 -20.32 -0.24
N LEU A 52 5.57 -19.47 -0.31
CA LEU A 52 5.22 -18.54 0.77
C LEU A 52 4.78 -19.28 2.04
N LYS A 53 3.93 -20.31 1.91
CA LYS A 53 3.53 -21.17 3.03
C LYS A 53 4.68 -21.95 3.65
N SER A 54 5.65 -22.39 2.85
CA SER A 54 6.82 -23.11 3.37
C SER A 54 7.76 -22.21 4.16
N LYS A 55 7.78 -20.90 3.86
CA LYS A 55 8.62 -19.90 4.54
C LYS A 55 7.95 -19.26 5.76
N PHE A 56 6.64 -19.01 5.68
CA PHE A 56 5.84 -18.54 6.80
C PHE A 56 5.03 -19.71 7.30
N SER A 57 5.48 -20.34 8.40
CA SER A 57 4.83 -21.48 9.08
C SER A 57 3.41 -21.13 9.54
N THR A 58 2.49 -21.01 8.58
CA THR A 58 1.09 -20.62 8.77
C THR A 58 0.27 -21.89 8.80
N SER A 59 -0.41 -22.09 9.93
CA SER A 59 -1.11 -23.32 10.31
C SER A 59 -2.04 -23.86 9.21
N ILE A 60 -1.88 -25.15 8.94
CA ILE A 60 -2.68 -26.01 8.05
C ILE A 60 -4.04 -26.31 8.73
N LYS A 61 -4.84 -25.28 9.03
CA LYS A 61 -6.22 -25.48 9.54
C LYS A 61 -7.19 -24.88 8.54
N GLY A 62 -7.48 -25.66 7.50
CA GLY A 62 -8.42 -25.31 6.43
C GLY A 62 -7.72 -24.62 5.27
N GLY A 63 -7.23 -25.40 4.31
CA GLY A 63 -6.66 -24.87 3.08
C GLY A 63 -7.63 -23.88 2.45
N LYS A 64 -7.21 -22.62 2.27
CA LYS A 64 -7.97 -21.66 1.47
C LYS A 64 -8.29 -22.35 0.13
N VAL A 65 -9.57 -22.49 -0.20
CA VAL A 65 -10.04 -23.07 -1.47
C VAL A 65 -9.60 -22.20 -2.67
N LYS A 66 -9.30 -20.92 -2.42
CA LYS A 66 -8.79 -19.95 -3.39
C LYS A 66 -7.44 -19.39 -2.96
N LEU A 67 -6.55 -19.17 -3.93
CA LEU A 67 -5.32 -18.43 -3.70
C LEU A 67 -5.67 -17.01 -3.22
N PRO A 68 -4.94 -16.48 -2.22
CA PRO A 68 -5.16 -15.11 -1.78
C PRO A 68 -4.76 -14.11 -2.87
N SER A 69 -5.49 -13.01 -2.95
CA SER A 69 -5.04 -11.84 -3.70
C SER A 69 -3.97 -11.10 -2.90
N ALA A 70 -2.99 -10.53 -3.61
CA ALA A 70 -1.95 -9.71 -3.02
C ALA A 70 -2.06 -8.29 -3.57
N PHE A 71 -1.77 -7.29 -2.74
CA PHE A 71 -2.04 -5.88 -3.02
C PHE A 71 -0.77 -5.07 -2.92
N THR A 72 -0.55 -4.20 -3.90
CA THR A 72 0.48 -3.17 -3.80
C THR A 72 -0.03 -2.02 -2.94
N GLU A 73 0.88 -1.12 -2.56
CA GLU A 73 0.52 0.14 -1.90
C GLU A 73 -0.55 0.92 -2.67
N LYS A 74 -0.46 0.95 -4.00
CA LYS A 74 -1.47 1.60 -4.85
C LYS A 74 -2.82 0.89 -4.80
N GLY A 75 -2.82 -0.45 -4.80
CA GLY A 75 -4.03 -1.25 -4.60
C GLY A 75 -4.70 -0.99 -3.25
N LEU A 76 -3.89 -0.85 -2.20
CA LEU A 76 -4.34 -0.46 -0.86
C LEU A 76 -5.06 0.89 -0.89
N TYR A 77 -4.48 1.89 -1.55
CA TYR A 77 -5.11 3.22 -1.67
C TYR A 77 -6.42 3.21 -2.43
N MET A 78 -6.59 2.33 -3.42
CA MET A 78 -7.88 2.20 -4.10
C MET A 78 -8.95 1.60 -3.19
N LEU A 79 -8.58 0.64 -2.34
CA LEU A 79 -9.48 0.07 -1.34
C LEU A 79 -9.95 1.11 -0.31
N ALA A 80 -9.08 2.05 0.09
CA ALA A 80 -9.46 3.19 0.95
C ALA A 80 -10.60 4.04 0.35
N THR A 81 -10.75 4.08 -0.98
CA THR A 81 -11.84 4.83 -1.64
C THR A 81 -13.17 4.06 -1.72
N ILE A 82 -13.16 2.76 -1.39
CA ILE A 82 -14.31 1.86 -1.58
C ILE A 82 -14.84 1.38 -0.23
N LEU A 83 -13.95 1.05 0.70
CA LEU A 83 -14.31 0.52 2.01
C LEU A 83 -14.82 1.65 2.92
N LYS A 84 -15.90 1.37 3.65
CA LYS A 84 -16.62 2.38 4.46
C LYS A 84 -16.87 1.95 5.91
N SER A 85 -16.14 0.96 6.43
CA SER A 85 -16.22 0.62 7.86
C SER A 85 -15.65 1.77 8.71
N PRO A 86 -16.02 1.88 10.00
CA PRO A 86 -15.44 2.88 10.90
C PRO A 86 -13.92 2.81 10.93
N GLN A 87 -13.35 1.60 11.03
CA GLN A 87 -11.90 1.40 10.99
C GLN A 87 -11.31 1.79 9.63
N ALA A 88 -11.93 1.41 8.52
CA ALA A 88 -11.44 1.77 7.19
C ALA A 88 -11.42 3.27 6.94
N THR A 89 -12.39 3.98 7.49
CA THR A 89 -12.46 5.44 7.44
C THR A 89 -11.26 6.05 8.17
N GLN A 90 -10.95 5.54 9.37
CA GLN A 90 -9.79 6.03 10.15
C GLN A 90 -8.45 5.72 9.49
N VAL A 91 -8.32 4.55 8.87
CA VAL A 91 -7.13 4.22 8.06
C VAL A 91 -7.00 5.20 6.90
N THR A 92 -8.09 5.48 6.20
CA THR A 92 -8.09 6.42 5.06
C THR A 92 -7.66 7.82 5.49
N ILE A 93 -8.19 8.33 6.61
CA ILE A 93 -7.77 9.61 7.18
C ILE A 93 -6.28 9.58 7.54
N SER A 94 -5.81 8.51 8.19
CA SER A 94 -4.40 8.37 8.58
C SER A 94 -3.45 8.36 7.38
N ILE A 95 -3.85 7.71 6.29
CA ILE A 95 -3.10 7.72 5.01
C ILE A 95 -3.02 9.15 4.47
N VAL A 96 -4.16 9.86 4.39
CA VAL A 96 -4.22 11.24 3.87
C VAL A 96 -3.37 12.19 4.72
N GLU A 97 -3.49 12.14 6.04
CA GLU A 97 -2.70 12.96 6.97
C GLU A 97 -1.20 12.70 6.83
N THR A 98 -0.81 11.44 6.70
CA THR A 98 0.59 11.04 6.51
C THR A 98 1.14 11.63 5.21
N PHE A 99 0.42 11.50 4.10
CA PHE A 99 0.85 12.07 2.82
C PHE A 99 0.88 13.60 2.83
N SER A 100 -0.06 14.24 3.52
CA SER A 100 -0.06 15.70 3.71
C SER A 100 1.21 16.16 4.43
N LYS A 101 1.57 15.50 5.54
CA LYS A 101 2.79 15.79 6.31
C LYS A 101 4.07 15.56 5.49
N ILE A 102 4.16 14.45 4.76
CA ILE A 102 5.32 14.15 3.89
C ILE A 102 5.47 15.23 2.81
N ARG A 103 4.37 15.68 2.20
CA ARG A 103 4.39 16.77 1.22
C ARG A 103 4.82 18.09 1.84
N GLY A 104 4.36 18.39 3.06
CA GLY A 104 4.81 19.55 3.83
C GLY A 104 6.32 19.52 4.07
N LEU A 105 6.83 18.40 4.60
CA LEU A 105 8.26 18.19 4.83
C LEU A 105 9.08 18.35 3.55
N SER A 106 8.64 17.75 2.44
CA SER A 106 9.33 17.87 1.14
C SER A 106 9.41 19.32 0.66
N ARG A 107 8.37 20.13 0.89
CA ARG A 107 8.39 21.57 0.58
C ARG A 107 9.38 22.33 1.46
N SER A 108 9.40 22.05 2.76
CA SER A 108 10.35 22.67 3.69
C SER A 108 11.80 22.35 3.31
N ILE A 109 12.10 21.08 2.97
CA ILE A 109 13.44 20.67 2.51
C ILE A 109 13.85 21.44 1.27
N LYS A 110 12.94 21.60 0.29
CA LYS A 110 13.22 22.38 -0.93
C LYS A 110 13.51 23.85 -0.62
N GLN A 111 12.78 24.47 0.31
CA GLN A 111 13.02 25.86 0.70
C GLN A 111 14.38 26.04 1.36
N LEU A 112 14.77 25.13 2.26
CA LEU A 112 16.08 25.14 2.92
C LEU A 112 17.24 24.97 1.92
N ALA A 113 17.08 24.09 0.94
CA ALA A 113 18.08 23.91 -0.12
C ALA A 113 18.27 25.19 -0.96
N VAL A 114 17.21 25.96 -1.21
CA VAL A 114 17.29 27.22 -1.97
C VAL A 114 17.95 28.36 -1.17
N THR A 115 17.81 28.38 0.17
CA THR A 115 18.44 29.41 1.01
C THR A 115 19.96 29.27 1.06
N GLN A 116 20.48 28.04 1.02
CA GLN A 116 21.93 27.79 1.02
C GLN A 116 22.62 28.30 -0.27
N ASP A 117 21.95 28.29 -1.42
CA ASP A 117 22.53 28.85 -2.66
C ASP A 117 22.66 30.39 -2.64
N LYS A 118 21.93 31.10 -1.76
CA LYS A 118 21.94 32.56 -1.71
C LYS A 118 22.94 33.16 -0.73
N GLU A 119 23.39 32.41 0.28
CA GLU A 119 24.40 32.89 1.24
C GLU A 119 25.84 32.77 0.72
N PHE A 120 26.10 31.95 -0.31
CA PHE A 120 27.43 31.80 -0.93
C PHE A 120 27.70 32.75 -2.12
N CYS A 121 26.76 33.64 -2.46
CA CYS A 121 26.97 34.64 -3.52
C CYS A 121 26.96 36.05 -2.92
N SER A 122 27.93 36.33 -2.06
CA SER A 122 28.37 37.71 -1.82
C SER A 122 29.52 37.98 -2.79
N PRO A 123 29.44 38.98 -3.68
CA PRO A 123 30.63 39.41 -4.39
C PRO A 123 31.60 39.97 -3.34
N GLU A 124 32.77 39.37 -3.21
CA GLU A 124 33.90 39.97 -2.51
C GLU A 124 34.17 41.33 -3.14
N VAL A 125 34.04 42.40 -2.34
CA VAL A 125 34.48 43.76 -2.66
C VAL A 125 35.67 44.08 -1.78
#